data_AF-A0A0R1HNQ5-F1
#
_entry.id   AF-A0A0R1HNQ5-F1
#
_cell.length_a   1.000
_cell.length_b   1.000
_cell.length_c   1.000
_cell.angle_alpha   90.00
_cell.angle_beta   90.00
_cell.angle_gamma   90.00
#
_symmetry.space_group_name_H-M   'P 1'
#
loop_
_entity.id
_entity.type
_entity.pdbx_description
1 polymer ?
#
loop_
_entity_poly.entity_id
_entity_poly.type
_entity_poly.pdbx_seq_one_letter_code
_entity_poly.pdbx_strand_id
1 'polypeptide(L)'
;MSEPLTVQLPQEASDQLKLQMVALLKEAVISVQGKAKESGEWLRGKSAVARYLGCSSETVSKMVLNGLNPHMIPEAPNIYFFNRREVDEYILNA
;
A
#
# COMPACT_ATOMS: atom_id res chain seq x y z
N MET A 1 32.35 -44.57 -4.27
CA MET A 1 31.33 -43.51 -4.17
C MET A 1 31.74 -42.42 -5.12
N SER A 2 30.96 -42.18 -6.19
CA SER A 2 31.30 -41.18 -7.20
C SER A 2 30.92 -39.79 -6.69
N GLU A 3 31.84 -38.83 -6.76
CA GLU A 3 31.59 -37.44 -6.37
C GLU A 3 30.46 -36.82 -7.21
N PRO A 4 29.60 -35.98 -6.62
CA PRO A 4 28.50 -35.37 -7.35
C PRO A 4 29.03 -34.40 -8.40
N LEU A 5 28.59 -34.59 -9.66
CA LEU A 5 28.85 -33.68 -10.77
C LEU A 5 28.39 -32.26 -10.41
N THR A 6 29.36 -31.37 -10.19
CA THR A 6 29.11 -29.94 -9.99
C THR A 6 29.07 -29.27 -11.36
N VAL A 7 27.85 -29.13 -11.90
CA VAL A 7 27.63 -28.40 -13.15
C VAL A 7 27.65 -26.91 -12.83
N GLN A 8 28.75 -26.23 -13.17
CA GLN A 8 28.81 -24.77 -13.12
C GLN A 8 28.29 -24.22 -14.44
N LEU A 9 27.35 -23.27 -14.36
CA LEU A 9 26.87 -22.55 -15.53
C LEU A 9 28.03 -21.78 -16.19
N PRO A 10 28.13 -21.75 -17.53
CA PRO A 10 29.03 -20.85 -18.22
C PRO A 10 28.83 -19.41 -17.73
N GLN A 11 29.93 -18.66 -17.58
CA GLN A 11 29.90 -17.31 -16.99
C GLN A 11 28.85 -16.40 -17.67
N GLU A 12 28.74 -16.48 -19.00
CA GLU A 12 27.76 -15.74 -19.81
C GLU A 12 26.31 -16.09 -19.44
N ALA A 13 26.02 -17.37 -19.19
CA ALA A 13 24.69 -17.83 -18.77
C ALA A 13 24.38 -17.38 -17.33
N SER A 14 25.39 -17.34 -16.45
CA SER A 14 25.26 -16.78 -15.10
C SER A 14 24.96 -15.29 -15.13
N ASP A 15 25.62 -14.54 -16.01
CA ASP A 15 25.46 -13.09 -16.11
C ASP A 15 24.13 -12.71 -16.77
N GLN A 16 23.68 -13.46 -17.79
CA GLN A 16 22.31 -13.34 -18.31
C GLN A 16 21.26 -13.64 -17.25
N LEU A 17 21.45 -14.69 -16.45
CA LEU A 17 20.52 -15.03 -15.37
C LEU A 17 20.43 -13.91 -14.34
N LYS A 18 21.55 -13.32 -13.93
CA LYS A 18 21.57 -12.17 -13.01
C LYS A 18 20.81 -10.97 -13.59
N LEU A 19 21.01 -10.65 -14.87
CA LEU A 19 20.32 -9.56 -15.54
C LEU A 19 18.79 -9.78 -15.57
N GLN A 20 18.36 -11.00 -15.89
CA GLN A 20 16.94 -11.38 -15.87
C GLN A 20 16.35 -11.29 -14.46
N MET A 21 17.07 -11.77 -13.44
CA MET A 21 16.66 -11.65 -12.04
C MET A 21 16.49 -10.19 -11.61
N VAL A 22 17.44 -9.32 -11.95
CA VAL A 22 17.38 -7.89 -11.64
C VAL A 22 16.20 -7.23 -12.35
N ALA A 23 15.92 -7.58 -13.61
CA ALA A 23 14.78 -7.06 -14.34
C ALA A 23 13.44 -7.47 -13.68
N LEU A 24 13.31 -8.74 -13.32
CA LEU A 24 12.12 -9.28 -12.63
C LEU A 24 11.90 -8.60 -11.28
N LEU A 25 12.97 -8.43 -10.48
CA LEU A 25 12.89 -7.75 -9.19
C LEU A 25 12.49 -6.28 -9.35
N LYS A 26 13.03 -5.56 -10.35
CA LYS A 26 12.63 -4.19 -10.66
C LYS A 26 11.15 -4.11 -11.03
N GLU A 27 10.66 -5.02 -11.86
CA GLU A 27 9.26 -5.05 -12.26
C GLU A 27 8.33 -5.32 -11.06
N ALA A 28 8.70 -6.25 -10.18
CA ALA A 28 7.97 -6.51 -8.95
C ALA A 28 7.91 -5.27 -8.05
N VAL A 29 9.04 -4.56 -7.87
CA VAL A 29 9.10 -3.33 -7.08
C VAL A 29 8.23 -2.23 -7.70
N ILE A 30 8.31 -2.03 -9.02
CA ILE A 30 7.48 -1.05 -9.74
C ILE A 30 5.99 -1.40 -9.60
N SER A 31 5.63 -2.68 -9.70
CA SER A 31 4.25 -3.14 -9.54
C SER A 31 3.71 -2.86 -8.14
N VAL A 32 4.51 -3.11 -7.10
CA VAL A 32 4.13 -2.82 -5.70
C VAL A 32 4.02 -1.30 -5.48
N GLN A 33 4.95 -0.51 -6.00
CA GLN A 33 4.89 0.96 -5.92
C GLN A 33 3.70 1.54 -6.68
N GLY A 34 3.35 0.98 -7.84
CA GLY A 34 2.16 1.33 -8.60
C GLY A 34 0.88 1.08 -7.81
N LYS A 35 0.74 -0.12 -7.23
CA LYS A 35 -0.41 -0.47 -6.37
C LYS A 35 -0.49 0.38 -5.10
N ALA A 36 0.65 0.78 -4.54
CA ALA A 36 0.70 1.71 -3.41
C ALA A 36 0.26 3.13 -3.80
N LYS A 37 0.53 3.56 -5.04
CA LYS A 37 -0.01 4.83 -5.58
C LYS A 37 -1.49 4.76 -5.95
N GLU A 38 -1.97 3.60 -6.41
CA GLU A 38 -3.38 3.38 -6.75
C GLU A 38 -4.29 3.25 -5.52
N SER A 39 -3.75 2.87 -4.37
CA SER A 39 -4.43 2.99 -3.08
C SER A 39 -4.39 4.44 -2.62
N GLY A 40 -5.11 5.27 -3.37
CA GLY A 40 -5.12 6.72 -3.28
C GLY A 40 -5.15 7.21 -1.83
N GLU A 41 -4.36 8.25 -1.59
CA GLU A 41 -4.18 8.88 -0.28
C GLU A 41 -5.50 9.33 0.37
N TRP A 42 -6.56 9.48 -0.42
CA TRP A 42 -7.85 9.99 0.00
C TRP A 42 -8.93 8.91 0.03
N LEU A 43 -9.50 8.72 1.21
CA LEU A 43 -10.61 7.81 1.47
C LEU A 43 -11.92 8.59 1.43
N ARG A 44 -12.79 8.26 0.45
CA ARG A 44 -14.09 8.91 0.30
C ARG A 44 -15.12 8.34 1.27
N GLY A 45 -15.48 9.13 2.27
CA GLY A 45 -16.54 8.84 3.23
C GLY A 45 -16.12 7.86 4.33
N LYS A 46 -16.92 7.83 5.40
CA LYS A 46 -16.66 7.02 6.59
C LYS A 46 -16.58 5.52 6.27
N SER A 47 -17.35 5.05 5.28
CA SER A 47 -17.34 3.65 4.85
C SER A 47 -16.02 3.21 4.22
N ALA A 48 -15.31 4.12 3.54
CA ALA A 48 -13.99 3.83 2.98
C ALA A 48 -12.94 3.70 4.09
N VAL A 49 -12.98 4.60 5.09
CA VAL A 49 -12.13 4.53 6.28
C VAL A 49 -12.41 3.25 7.09
N ALA A 50 -13.68 2.89 7.27
CA ALA A 50 -14.08 1.68 7.97
C ALA A 50 -13.51 0.43 7.28
N ARG A 51 -13.60 0.35 5.94
CA ARG A 51 -12.99 -0.72 5.16
C ARG A 51 -11.48 -0.73 5.27
N TYR A 52 -10.86 0.45 5.25
CA TYR A 52 -9.41 0.61 5.36
C TYR A 52 -8.88 0.07 6.70
N LEU A 53 -9.57 0.39 7.80
CA LEU A 53 -9.18 -0.01 9.16
C LEU A 53 -9.71 -1.39 9.58
N GLY A 54 -10.57 -2.01 8.78
CA GLY A 54 -11.23 -3.27 9.13
C GLY A 54 -12.21 -3.13 10.31
N CYS A 55 -12.84 -1.97 10.48
CA CYS A 55 -13.76 -1.67 11.58
C CYS A 55 -15.17 -1.27 11.09
N SER A 56 -16.09 -1.00 12.02
CA SER A 56 -17.44 -0.53 11.66
C SER A 56 -17.47 0.98 11.33
N SER A 57 -18.39 1.40 10.47
CA SER A 57 -18.61 2.83 10.17
C SER A 57 -19.06 3.65 11.38
N GLU A 58 -19.66 3.00 12.38
CA GLU A 58 -19.99 3.61 13.66
C GLU A 58 -18.71 3.93 14.45
N THR A 59 -17.72 3.04 14.43
CA THR A 59 -16.41 3.28 15.05
C THR A 59 -15.75 4.50 14.44
N VAL A 60 -15.74 4.60 13.10
CA VAL A 60 -15.23 5.79 12.41
C VAL A 60 -16.02 7.05 12.79
N SER A 61 -17.34 6.95 12.97
CA SER A 61 -18.14 8.09 13.44
C SER A 61 -17.74 8.54 14.84
N LYS A 62 -17.42 7.60 15.75
CA LYS A 62 -16.86 7.92 17.07
C LYS A 62 -15.47 8.55 16.98
N MET A 63 -14.60 8.07 16.08
CA MET A 63 -13.30 8.69 15.83
C MET A 63 -13.44 10.14 15.39
N VAL A 64 -14.39 10.43 14.49
CA VAL A 64 -14.68 11.81 14.04
C VAL A 64 -15.13 12.69 15.19
N LEU A 65 -16.00 12.18 16.07
CA LEU A 65 -16.42 12.90 17.27
C LEU A 65 -15.27 13.13 18.27
N ASN A 66 -14.27 12.25 18.26
CA ASN A 66 -13.12 12.29 19.14
C ASN A 66 -11.90 13.03 18.54
N GLY A 67 -12.04 13.65 17.37
CA GLY A 67 -11.01 14.53 16.81
C GLY A 67 -10.41 14.08 15.47
N LEU A 68 -10.89 13.00 14.86
CA LEU A 68 -10.52 12.68 13.48
C LEU A 68 -11.20 13.69 12.53
N ASN A 69 -10.43 14.61 11.97
CA ASN A 69 -10.94 15.67 11.10
C ASN A 69 -11.24 15.15 9.69
N PRO A 70 -12.49 15.26 9.20
CA PRO A 70 -12.78 15.01 7.81
C PRO A 70 -12.61 16.28 6.96
N HIS A 71 -12.18 16.10 5.73
CA HIS A 71 -12.06 17.15 4.72
C HIS A 71 -13.32 17.21 3.86
N MET A 72 -13.76 18.43 3.55
CA MET A 72 -14.87 18.69 2.62
C MET A 72 -14.36 19.56 1.48
N ILE A 73 -14.87 19.32 0.27
CA ILE A 73 -14.64 20.21 -0.87
C ILE A 73 -15.88 21.09 -1.07
N PRO A 74 -15.73 22.40 -1.38
CA PRO A 74 -16.85 23.31 -1.57
C PRO A 74 -17.87 22.84 -2.62
N GLU A 75 -17.41 22.14 -3.65
CA GLU A 75 -18.22 21.64 -4.76
C GLU A 75 -19.06 20.41 -4.38
N ALA A 76 -18.72 19.74 -3.28
CA ALA A 76 -19.42 18.56 -2.78
C ALA A 76 -19.47 18.57 -1.22
N PRO A 77 -20.22 19.50 -0.62
CA PRO A 77 -20.24 19.69 0.84
C PRO A 77 -20.81 18.48 1.60
N ASN A 78 -21.56 17.61 0.92
CA ASN A 78 -22.13 16.39 1.49
C ASN A 78 -21.18 15.19 1.46
N ILE A 79 -19.96 15.35 0.94
CA ILE A 79 -18.98 14.28 0.83
C ILE A 79 -17.79 14.59 1.75
N TYR A 80 -17.56 13.69 2.69
CA TYR A 80 -16.39 13.70 3.54
C TYR A 80 -15.25 12.93 2.87
N PHE A 81 -14.04 13.49 2.94
CA PHE A 81 -12.80 12.87 2.51
C PHE A 81 -11.86 12.76 3.70
N PHE A 82 -11.07 11.70 3.75
CA PHE A 82 -10.11 11.47 4.82
C PHE A 82 -8.76 11.19 4.18
N ASN A 83 -7.71 11.90 4.61
CA ASN A 83 -6.37 11.53 4.20
C ASN A 83 -5.93 10.29 5.00
N ARG A 84 -5.38 9.30 4.33
CA ARG A 84 -4.94 8.05 4.93
C ARG A 84 -3.85 8.28 5.98
N ARG A 85 -2.92 9.22 5.75
CA ARG A 85 -1.87 9.57 6.71
C ARG A 85 -2.45 10.17 7.98
N GLU A 86 -3.43 11.07 7.85
CA GLU A 86 -4.10 11.68 9.02
C GLU A 86 -4.89 10.64 9.83
N VAL A 87 -5.51 9.67 9.15
CA VAL A 87 -6.18 8.54 9.81
C VAL A 87 -5.15 7.69 10.57
N ASP A 88 -4.02 7.37 9.96
CA ASP A 88 -2.94 6.61 10.59
C ASP A 88 -2.34 7.39 11.78
N GLU A 89 -2.09 8.69 11.62
CA GLU A 89 -1.60 9.59 12.66
C GLU A 89 -2.58 9.71 13.83
N TYR A 90 -3.88 9.79 13.56
CA TYR A 90 -4.91 9.78 14.60
C TYR A 90 -4.81 8.49 15.43
N ILE A 91 -4.63 7.33 14.80
CA ILE A 91 -4.53 6.05 15.52
C ILE A 91 -3.25 5.95 16.34
N LEU A 92 -2.13 6.43 15.79
CA LEU A 92 -0.83 6.36 16.47
C LEU A 92 -0.70 7.35 17.63
N ASN A 93 -1.48 8.43 17.62
CA ASN A 93 -1.45 9.47 18.65
C ASN A 93 -2.71 9.50 19.54
N ALA A 94 -3.61 8.51 19.42
CA ALA A 94 -4.84 8.39 20.21
C ALA A 94 -4.61 7.92 21.65
#